data_AF-X7E5H8-F1
#
_entry.id   AF-X7E5H8-F1
#
_cell.length_a   1.000
_cell.length_b   1.000
_cell.length_c   1.000
_cell.angle_alpha   90.00
_cell.angle_beta   90.00
_cell.angle_gamma   90.00
#
_symmetry.space_group_name_H-M   'P 1'
#
loop_
_entity.id
_entity.type
_entity.pdbx_description
1 polymer ?
#
loop_
_entity_poly.entity_id
_entity_poly.type
_entity_poly.pdbx_seq_one_letter_code
_entity_poly.pdbx_strand_id
1 'polypeptide(L)'
;MTNLYHYADSGLPNVWLDGVESHETPYGPATTIPAMENLHSAIGMAIATSNHQMSGEEVRFLRIELDLSQARLAQLLDVTEQTVRRWEQGHTEIPGPAQRALAGFYVESTSEDGCLRDLMLKFAETDREMRAIELRFQRNGDDWTPNAA
;
A
#
# COMPACT_ATOMS: atom_id res chain seq x y z
N MET A 1 11.98 20.04 -23.08
CA MET A 1 10.75 20.02 -22.27
C MET A 1 10.75 18.68 -21.56
N THR A 2 10.87 18.70 -20.23
CA THR A 2 10.82 17.49 -19.40
C THR A 2 9.41 16.91 -19.53
N ASN A 3 9.27 15.74 -20.15
CA ASN A 3 7.96 15.11 -20.29
C ASN A 3 7.65 14.35 -19.00
N LEU A 4 7.00 15.02 -18.05
CA LEU A 4 6.62 14.43 -16.76
C LEU A 4 5.44 13.48 -16.95
N TYR A 5 5.63 12.22 -16.59
CA TYR A 5 4.58 11.20 -16.60
C TYR A 5 3.86 11.18 -15.25
N HIS A 6 2.52 11.35 -15.25
CA HIS A 6 1.72 11.25 -14.02
C HIS A 6 1.52 9.79 -13.63
N TYR A 7 2.08 9.37 -12.50
CA TYR A 7 1.99 8.00 -12.02
C TYR A 7 0.76 7.77 -11.14
N ALA A 8 -0.41 7.76 -11.78
CA ALA A 8 -1.69 7.59 -11.12
C ALA A 8 -1.86 6.21 -10.44
N ASP A 9 -1.16 5.18 -10.92
CA ASP A 9 -1.24 3.82 -10.37
C ASP A 9 -0.66 3.71 -8.95
N SER A 10 0.12 4.71 -8.50
CA SER A 10 0.49 4.84 -7.07
C SER A 10 -0.72 5.06 -6.16
N GLY A 11 -1.85 5.53 -6.69
CA GLY A 11 -3.00 5.98 -5.90
C GLY A 11 -2.81 7.35 -5.25
N LEU A 12 -1.69 8.04 -5.52
CA LEU A 12 -1.39 9.39 -5.05
C LEU A 12 -1.62 10.40 -6.18
N PRO A 13 -2.24 11.57 -5.89
CA PRO A 13 -2.59 12.56 -6.92
C PRO A 13 -1.42 13.42 -7.40
N ASN A 14 -0.25 13.30 -6.77
CA ASN A 14 0.88 14.23 -6.89
C ASN A 14 2.22 13.55 -7.20
N VAL A 15 2.20 12.32 -7.72
CA VAL A 15 3.43 11.61 -8.12
C VAL A 15 3.68 11.75 -9.61
N TRP A 16 4.78 12.43 -9.96
CA TRP A 16 5.20 12.68 -11.33
C TRP A 16 6.60 12.14 -11.55
N LEU A 17 6.78 11.35 -12.60
CA LEU A 17 8.02 10.68 -12.95
C LEU A 17 8.68 11.40 -14.14
N ASP A 18 9.97 11.63 -14.04
CA ASP A 18 10.80 12.08 -15.15
C ASP A 18 11.58 10.89 -15.76
N GLY A 19 11.88 10.96 -17.04
CA GLY A 19 12.69 9.96 -17.74
C GLY A 19 11.98 8.65 -18.08
N VAL A 20 10.64 8.63 -18.08
CA VAL A 20 9.87 7.42 -18.40
C VAL A 20 9.68 7.30 -19.91
N GLU A 21 10.00 6.13 -20.47
CA GLU A 21 9.88 5.86 -21.91
C GLU A 21 8.46 5.43 -22.28
N SER A 22 7.84 6.16 -23.20
CA SER A 22 6.57 5.79 -23.84
C SER A 22 6.83 5.19 -25.21
N HIS A 23 6.11 4.11 -25.54
CA HIS A 23 6.22 3.42 -26.82
C HIS A 23 4.83 3.00 -27.32
N GLU A 24 4.64 3.03 -28.64
CA GLU A 24 3.37 2.62 -29.27
C GLU A 24 3.28 1.09 -29.34
N THR A 25 2.11 0.55 -28.97
CA THR A 25 1.80 -0.87 -29.11
C THR A 25 0.55 -1.05 -29.98
N PRO A 26 0.28 -2.25 -30.52
CA PRO A 26 -0.96 -2.53 -31.25
C PRO A 26 -2.24 -2.29 -30.43
N TYR A 27 -2.14 -2.16 -29.10
CA TYR A 27 -3.25 -1.93 -28.17
C TYR A 27 -3.31 -0.48 -27.66
N GLY A 28 -2.45 0.41 -28.17
CA GLY A 28 -2.32 1.80 -27.73
C GLY A 28 -0.95 2.13 -27.13
N PRO A 29 -0.75 3.37 -26.66
CA PRO A 29 0.50 3.79 -26.03
C PRO A 29 0.72 3.04 -24.72
N ALA A 30 1.95 2.56 -24.53
CA ALA A 30 2.40 1.91 -23.30
C ALA A 30 3.60 2.66 -22.71
N THR A 31 3.73 2.58 -21.40
CA THR A 31 4.79 3.26 -20.64
C THR A 31 5.59 2.22 -19.86
N THR A 32 6.92 2.23 -20.01
CA THR A 32 7.80 1.35 -19.22
C THR A 32 8.29 2.08 -17.98
N ILE A 33 7.88 1.63 -16.80
CA ILE A 33 8.41 2.11 -15.52
C ILE A 33 9.36 1.04 -14.97
N PRO A 34 10.69 1.23 -15.07
CA PRO A 34 11.64 0.28 -14.52
C PRO A 34 11.66 0.33 -12.99
N ALA A 35 12.07 -0.77 -12.36
CA ALA A 35 12.34 -0.87 -10.93
C ALA A 35 11.18 -0.36 -10.03
N MET A 36 9.96 -0.83 -10.29
CA MET A 36 8.75 -0.41 -9.55
C MET A 36 8.90 -0.55 -8.03
N GLU A 37 9.54 -1.62 -7.53
CA GLU A 37 9.81 -1.80 -6.10
C GLU A 37 10.64 -0.65 -5.52
N ASN A 38 11.71 -0.24 -6.22
CA ASN A 38 12.55 0.88 -5.79
C ASN A 38 11.79 2.20 -5.86
N LEU A 39 10.94 2.39 -6.89
CA LEU A 39 10.12 3.58 -7.02
C LEU A 39 9.15 3.72 -5.83
N HIS A 40 8.41 2.65 -5.52
CA HIS A 40 7.47 2.64 -4.41
C HIS A 40 8.17 2.84 -3.06
N SER A 41 9.32 2.18 -2.86
CA SER A 41 10.16 2.40 -1.69
C SER A 41 10.56 3.87 -1.52
N ALA A 42 10.99 4.53 -2.61
CA ALA A 42 11.36 5.93 -2.61
C ALA A 42 10.17 6.87 -2.33
N ILE A 43 9.00 6.59 -2.91
CA ILE A 43 7.76 7.36 -2.65
C ILE A 43 7.40 7.25 -1.17
N GLY A 44 7.33 6.03 -0.62
CA GLY A 44 6.94 5.84 0.77
C GLY A 44 7.96 6.43 1.75
N MET A 45 9.26 6.39 1.43
CA MET A 45 10.29 7.06 2.23
C MET A 45 10.12 8.57 2.22
N ALA A 46 9.79 9.16 1.06
CA ALA A 46 9.52 10.60 0.95
C ALA A 46 8.29 11.01 1.79
N ILE A 47 7.23 10.20 1.78
CA ILE A 47 6.02 10.44 2.60
C ILE A 47 6.35 10.30 4.10
N ALA A 48 7.01 9.21 4.49
CA ALA A 48 7.30 8.90 5.88
C ALA A 48 8.27 9.91 6.53
N THR A 49 9.17 10.51 5.74
CA THR A 49 10.13 11.51 6.22
C THR A 49 9.68 12.95 6.01
N SER A 50 8.49 13.16 5.43
CA SER A 50 7.93 14.48 5.22
C SER A 50 7.50 15.15 6.53
N ASN A 51 7.52 16.48 6.55
CA ASN A 51 7.09 17.29 7.70
C ASN A 51 5.65 17.80 7.60
N HIS A 52 4.86 17.32 6.64
CA HIS A 52 3.46 17.72 6.50
C HIS A 52 2.52 16.72 7.17
N GLN A 53 1.28 17.16 7.36
CA GLN A 53 0.18 16.27 7.74
C GLN A 53 -0.07 15.29 6.59
N MET A 54 -0.12 13.99 6.87
CA MET A 54 -0.39 12.99 5.83
C MET A 54 -1.83 13.12 5.33
N SER A 55 -2.01 13.05 4.02
CA SER A 55 -3.32 12.90 3.39
C SER A 55 -3.88 11.49 3.62
N GLY A 56 -5.17 11.28 3.34
CA GLY A 56 -5.77 9.94 3.42
C GLY A 56 -5.15 8.97 2.41
N GLU A 57 -4.82 9.46 1.22
CA GLU A 57 -4.14 8.68 0.17
C GLU A 57 -2.73 8.28 0.60
N GLU A 58 -1.99 9.16 1.29
CA GLU A 58 -0.65 8.87 1.81
C GLU A 58 -0.68 7.85 2.95
N VAL A 59 -1.65 7.96 3.87
CA VAL A 59 -1.88 6.93 4.91
C VAL A 59 -2.17 5.57 4.26
N ARG A 60 -3.04 5.57 3.24
CA ARG A 60 -3.39 4.35 2.49
C ARG A 60 -2.17 3.78 1.76
N PHE A 61 -1.38 4.63 1.12
CA PHE A 61 -0.17 4.24 0.39
C PHE A 61 0.78 3.50 1.31
N LEU A 62 1.20 4.13 2.43
CA LEU A 62 2.12 3.50 3.38
C LEU A 62 1.57 2.19 3.96
N ARG A 63 0.25 2.11 4.23
CA ARG A 63 -0.38 0.87 4.70
C ARG A 63 -0.25 -0.26 3.69
N ILE A 64 -0.51 0.04 2.41
CA ILE A 64 -0.45 -0.97 1.34
C ILE A 64 0.99 -1.42 1.11
N GLU A 65 1.95 -0.49 1.14
CA GLU A 65 3.37 -0.84 1.03
C GLU A 65 3.87 -1.71 2.20
N LEU A 66 3.30 -1.53 3.39
CA LEU A 66 3.53 -2.42 4.54
C LEU A 66 2.77 -3.76 4.45
N ASP A 67 1.96 -3.97 3.41
CA ASP A 67 1.07 -5.12 3.21
C ASP A 67 0.11 -5.37 4.38
N LEU A 68 -0.43 -4.29 4.95
CA LEU A 68 -1.34 -4.35 6.10
C LEU A 68 -2.80 -4.09 5.74
N SER A 69 -3.73 -4.70 6.48
CA SER A 69 -5.16 -4.38 6.40
C SER A 69 -5.46 -3.14 7.19
N GLN A 70 -6.60 -2.50 6.91
CA GLN A 70 -7.09 -1.43 7.76
C GLN A 70 -7.23 -1.92 9.21
N ALA A 71 -7.71 -3.16 9.40
CA ALA A 71 -7.80 -3.80 10.70
C ALA A 71 -6.43 -4.01 11.38
N ARG A 72 -5.40 -4.45 10.65
CA ARG A 72 -4.05 -4.64 11.21
C ARG A 72 -3.35 -3.34 11.53
N LEU A 73 -3.43 -2.34 10.65
CA LEU A 73 -2.92 -1.02 10.96
C LEU A 73 -3.63 -0.43 12.19
N ALA A 74 -4.94 -0.63 12.31
CA ALA A 74 -5.69 -0.18 13.47
C ALA A 74 -5.21 -0.86 14.77
N GLN A 75 -4.93 -2.16 14.73
CA GLN A 75 -4.35 -2.88 15.88
C GLN A 75 -2.96 -2.37 16.26
N LEU A 76 -2.09 -2.09 15.28
CA LEU A 76 -0.75 -1.55 15.53
C LEU A 76 -0.79 -0.15 16.16
N LEU A 77 -1.78 0.66 15.76
CA LEU A 77 -1.94 2.04 16.24
C LEU A 77 -2.88 2.15 17.44
N ASP A 78 -3.39 1.03 17.97
CA ASP A 78 -4.36 0.96 19.06
C ASP A 78 -5.61 1.84 18.82
N VAL A 79 -6.20 1.71 17.63
CA VAL A 79 -7.45 2.39 17.22
C VAL A 79 -8.43 1.40 16.59
N THR A 80 -9.63 1.86 16.24
CA THR A 80 -10.59 1.04 15.51
C THR A 80 -10.30 1.01 14.01
N GLU A 81 -10.68 -0.07 13.32
CA GLU A 81 -10.61 -0.15 11.85
C GLU A 81 -11.39 0.99 11.17
N GLN A 82 -12.55 1.36 11.73
CA GLN A 82 -13.35 2.48 11.24
C GLN A 82 -12.58 3.81 11.32
N THR A 83 -11.75 4.00 12.34
CA THR A 83 -10.88 5.18 12.48
C THR A 83 -9.90 5.25 11.31
N VAL A 84 -9.18 4.16 11.02
CA VAL A 84 -8.24 4.10 9.89
C VAL A 84 -8.95 4.34 8.57
N ARG A 85 -10.11 3.72 8.35
CA ARG A 85 -10.92 3.93 7.14
C ARG A 85 -11.30 5.40 6.96
N ARG A 86 -11.69 6.09 8.03
CA ARG A 86 -12.03 7.53 7.97
C ARG A 86 -10.81 8.41 7.66
N TRP A 87 -9.62 8.04 8.14
CA TRP A 87 -8.38 8.72 7.75
C TRP A 87 -8.11 8.55 6.25
N GLU A 88 -8.14 7.32 5.74
CA GLU A 88 -7.87 7.03 4.32
C GLU A 88 -8.88 7.67 3.36
N GLN A 89 -10.11 7.90 3.82
CA GLN A 89 -11.16 8.57 3.05
C GLN A 89 -11.12 10.09 3.17
N GLY A 90 -10.18 10.66 3.95
CA GLY A 90 -10.11 12.10 4.21
C GLY A 90 -11.27 12.64 5.05
N HIS A 91 -12.06 11.79 5.71
CA HIS A 91 -13.17 12.20 6.57
C HIS A 91 -12.71 12.77 7.91
N THR A 92 -11.53 12.36 8.37
CA THR A 92 -10.85 12.85 9.57
C THR A 92 -9.36 12.80 9.34
N GLU A 93 -8.60 13.69 9.98
CA GLU A 93 -7.14 13.68 9.91
C GLU A 93 -6.55 12.60 10.83
N ILE A 94 -5.42 12.01 10.42
CA ILE A 94 -4.62 11.14 11.28
C ILE A 94 -3.94 11.97 12.38
N PRO A 95 -4.13 11.66 13.68
CA PRO A 95 -3.46 12.40 14.74
C PRO A 95 -1.93 12.26 14.65
N GLY A 96 -1.21 13.32 14.99
CA GLY A 96 0.25 13.36 14.92
C GLY A 96 0.99 12.16 15.55
N PRO A 97 0.57 11.62 16.72
CA PRO A 97 1.18 10.41 17.27
C PRO A 97 1.02 9.18 16.37
N ALA A 98 -0.18 8.96 15.83
CA ALA A 98 -0.45 7.83 14.93
C ALA A 98 0.29 7.99 13.60
N GLN A 99 0.37 9.21 13.08
CA GLN A 99 1.16 9.52 11.88
C GLN A 99 2.64 9.20 12.08
N ARG A 100 3.24 9.64 13.20
CA ARG A 100 4.65 9.35 13.50
C ARG A 100 4.91 7.86 13.70
N ALA A 101 3.96 7.13 14.29
CA ALA A 101 4.07 5.68 14.42
C ALA A 101 4.03 4.98 13.05
N LEU A 102 3.08 5.34 12.17
CA LEU A 102 3.01 4.81 10.81
C LEU A 102 4.29 5.11 10.01
N ALA A 103 4.78 6.34 10.08
CA ALA A 103 6.06 6.73 9.46
C ALA A 103 7.23 5.89 10.00
N GLY A 104 7.30 5.70 11.32
CA GLY A 104 8.34 4.88 11.96
C GLY A 104 8.29 3.42 11.53
N PHE A 105 7.10 2.82 11.46
CA PHE A 105 6.93 1.43 10.97
C PHE A 105 7.41 1.28 9.53
N TYR A 106 7.09 2.24 8.67
CA TYR A 106 7.56 2.23 7.29
C TYR A 106 9.09 2.30 7.21
N VAL A 107 9.70 3.29 7.86
CA VAL A 107 11.17 3.45 7.86
C VAL A 107 11.88 2.19 8.39
N GLU A 108 11.38 1.61 9.48
CA GLU A 108 11.89 0.36 10.05
C GLU A 108 11.76 -0.82 9.08
N SER A 109 10.62 -0.96 8.38
CA SER A 109 10.42 -2.06 7.42
C SER A 109 11.40 -2.04 6.26
N THR A 110 11.85 -0.84 5.86
CA THR A 110 12.82 -0.64 4.76
C THR A 110 14.28 -0.75 5.20
N SER A 111 14.55 -0.71 6.49
CA SER A 111 15.91 -0.72 7.04
C SER A 111 16.39 -2.16 7.21
N GLU A 112 17.53 -2.53 6.60
CA GLU A 112 18.07 -3.90 6.72
C GLU A 112 18.35 -4.30 8.19
N ASP A 113 18.76 -3.34 9.02
CA ASP A 113 19.03 -3.50 10.46
C ASP A 113 17.87 -3.01 11.37
N GLY A 114 16.67 -2.84 10.81
CA GLY A 114 15.52 -2.33 11.55
C GLY A 114 15.11 -3.26 12.70
N CYS A 115 15.06 -2.73 13.93
CA CYS A 115 14.69 -3.48 15.14
C CYS A 115 13.27 -4.06 15.05
N LEU A 116 12.35 -3.38 14.38
CA LEU A 116 10.95 -3.82 14.25
C LEU A 116 10.65 -4.51 12.92
N ARG A 117 11.63 -4.64 12.02
CA ARG A 117 11.42 -5.17 10.67
C ARG A 117 10.80 -6.56 10.67
N ASP A 118 11.39 -7.51 11.40
CA ASP A 118 10.91 -8.89 11.44
C ASP A 118 9.49 -8.99 12.01
N LEU A 119 9.16 -8.14 12.98
CA LEU A 119 7.81 -8.05 13.52
C LEU A 119 6.82 -7.53 12.47
N MET A 120 7.19 -6.48 11.72
CA MET A 120 6.37 -5.93 10.64
C MET A 120 6.14 -6.97 9.53
N LEU A 121 7.20 -7.69 9.11
CA LEU A 121 7.10 -8.76 8.12
C LEU A 121 6.17 -9.87 8.58
N LYS A 122 6.26 -10.28 9.85
CA LYS A 122 5.36 -11.28 10.42
C LYS A 122 3.90 -10.81 10.43
N PHE A 123 3.64 -9.54 10.72
CA PHE A 123 2.28 -9.00 10.66
C PHE A 123 1.72 -9.01 9.24
N ALA A 124 2.53 -8.60 8.26
CA ALA A 124 2.15 -8.65 6.84
C ALA A 124 1.83 -10.08 6.39
N GLU A 125 2.71 -11.04 6.68
CA GLU A 125 2.51 -12.46 6.35
C GLU A 125 1.21 -13.00 6.97
N THR A 126 1.02 -12.78 8.27
CA THR A 126 -0.19 -13.23 8.98
C THR A 126 -1.45 -12.58 8.38
N ASP A 127 -1.39 -11.29 8.04
CA ASP A 127 -2.52 -10.56 7.43
C ASP A 127 -2.91 -11.12 6.07
N ARG A 128 -1.90 -11.42 5.24
CA ARG A 128 -2.08 -12.06 3.94
C ARG A 128 -2.74 -13.43 4.08
N GLU A 129 -2.29 -14.24 5.03
CA GLU A 129 -2.87 -15.55 5.32
C GLU A 129 -4.34 -15.47 5.74
N MET A 130 -4.71 -14.55 6.65
CA MET A 130 -6.12 -14.42 7.07
C MET A 130 -7.05 -14.01 5.93
N ARG A 131 -6.56 -13.23 4.97
CA ARG A 131 -7.36 -12.82 3.80
C ARG A 131 -7.45 -13.92 2.73
N ALA A 132 -6.56 -14.91 2.75
CA ALA A 132 -6.43 -15.93 1.71
C ALA A 132 -7.49 -17.05 1.77
N ILE A 133 -8.70 -16.78 2.28
CA ILE A 133 -9.80 -17.75 2.25
C ILE A 133 -10.25 -17.95 0.79
N GLU A 134 -9.71 -18.97 0.14
CA GLU A 134 -10.16 -19.40 -1.19
C GLU A 134 -11.46 -20.20 -1.07
N LEU A 135 -12.57 -19.63 -1.53
CA LEU A 135 -13.80 -20.39 -1.73
C LEU A 135 -13.75 -21.07 -3.11
N ARG A 136 -13.57 -22.39 -3.12
CA ARG A 136 -13.56 -23.20 -4.35
C ARG A 136 -14.93 -23.86 -4.53
N PHE A 137 -15.42 -23.85 -5.77
CA PHE A 137 -16.66 -24.51 -6.14
C PHE A 137 -16.41 -25.41 -7.35
N GLN A 138 -17.03 -26.59 -7.36
CA GLN A 138 -16.99 -27.52 -8.49
C GLN A 138 -18.37 -27.58 -9.13
N ARG A 139 -18.40 -27.55 -10.47
CA ARG A 139 -19.62 -27.71 -11.26
C ARG A 139 -19.90 -29.20 -11.49
N ASN A 140 -21.09 -29.65 -11.09
CA ASN A 140 -21.59 -31.00 -11.32
C ASN A 140 -22.92 -30.92 -12.09
N GLY A 141 -22.85 -31.00 -13.43
CA GLY A 141 -24.01 -30.76 -14.29
C GLY A 141 -24.42 -29.28 -14.24
N ASP A 142 -25.63 -29.02 -13.72
CA ASP A 142 -26.15 -27.66 -13.50
C ASP A 142 -26.05 -27.19 -12.03
N ASP A 143 -25.53 -28.05 -11.13
CA ASP A 143 -25.34 -27.71 -9.71
C ASP A 143 -23.90 -27.29 -9.38
N TRP A 144 -23.75 -26.47 -8.34
CA TRP A 144 -22.46 -26.05 -7.78
C TRP A 144 -22.32 -26.59 -6.36
N THR A 145 -21.23 -27.30 -6.08
CA THR A 145 -20.92 -27.79 -4.74
C THR A 145 -19.63 -27.17 -4.22
N PRO A 146 -19.56 -26.77 -2.93
CA PRO A 146 -18.30 -26.33 -2.33
C PRO A 146 -17.27 -27.45 -2.43
N ASN A 147 -16.09 -27.13 -2.96
CA ASN A 147 -14.96 -28.05 -2.96
C ASN A 147 -14.08 -27.67 -1.77
N ALA A 148 -14.01 -28.53 -0.76
CA ALA A 148 -13.05 -28.34 0.33
C ALA A 148 -11.65 -28.47 -0.26
N ALA A 149 -10.79 -27.47 -0.02
CA ALA A 149 -9.38 -27.53 -0.41
C ALA A 149 -8.66 -28.69 0.28
#